data_AF-A0A2M7KCP0-F1
#
_entry.id   AF-A0A2M7KCP0-F1
#
_cell.length_a   1.000
_cell.length_b   1.000
_cell.length_c   1.000
_cell.angle_alpha   90.00
_cell.angle_beta   90.00
_cell.angle_gamma   90.00
#
_symmetry.space_group_name_H-M   'P 1'
#
loop_
_entity.id
_entity.type
_entity.pdbx_description
1 polymer ?
#
loop_
_entity_poly.entity_id
_entity_poly.type
_entity_poly.pdbx_seq_one_letter_code
_entity_poly.pdbx_strand_id
1 'polypeptide(L)' 'MTIFNRWGELIFETNNIDIGWDGYYRGHLSQEDVYVFKASAVFVDGRKVEKIGDILLLR' A
#
# COMPACT_ATOMS: atom_id res chain seq x y z
N MET A 1 -1.63 6.27 -2.01
CA MET A 1 -1.56 4.96 -1.35
C MET A 1 -0.11 4.66 -1.04
N THR A 2 0.17 4.25 0.20
CA THR A 2 1.49 3.81 0.65
C THR A 2 1.38 2.41 1.24
N ILE A 3 2.42 1.60 1.07
CA ILE A 3 2.52 0.26 1.64
C ILE A 3 3.84 0.14 2.38
N PHE A 4 3.78 -0.43 3.58
CA PHE A 4 4.92 -0.63 4.46
C PHE A 4 5.08 -2.10 4.79
N ASN A 5 6.33 -2.54 4.96
CA ASN A 5 6.60 -3.83 5.58
C ASN A 5 6.45 -3.74 7.11
N ARG A 6 6.54 -4.88 7.80
CA ARG A 6 6.43 -4.96 9.26
C ARG A 6 7.48 -4.15 10.04
N TRP A 7 8.56 -3.73 9.39
CA TRP A 7 9.62 -2.92 10.01
C TRP A 7 9.40 -1.41 9.81
N GLY A 8 8.30 -1.03 9.15
CA GLY A 8 7.98 0.37 8.84
C GLY A 8 8.72 0.94 7.64
N GLU A 9 9.42 0.11 6.85
CA GLU A 9 10.01 0.55 5.59
C GLU A 9 8.93 0.75 4.54
N LEU A 10 8.99 1.88 3.83
CA LEU A 10 8.11 2.15 2.69
C LEU A 10 8.50 1.27 1.51
N ILE A 11 7.59 0.38 1.13
CA ILE A 11 7.77 -0.59 0.04
C ILE A 11 7.23 -0.04 -1.27
N PHE A 12 6.11 0.68 -1.21
CA PHE A 12 5.44 1.18 -2.39
C PHE A 12 4.68 2.47 -2.06
N GLU A 13 4.71 3.42 -2.99
CA GLU A 13 3.93 4.66 -2.93
C GLU A 13 3.40 5.01 -4.33
N THR A 14 2.15 5.43 -4.38
CA THR A 14 1.53 5.97 -5.60
C THR A 14 0.45 6.98 -5.25
N ASN A 15 0.27 7.97 -6.13
CA ASN A 15 -0.88 8.87 -6.10
C ASN A 15 -1.90 8.55 -7.20
N ASN A 16 -1.62 7.57 -8.05
CA ASN A 16 -2.55 7.10 -9.08
C ASN A 16 -3.39 5.94 -8.53
N ILE A 17 -4.72 6.05 -8.68
CA ILE A 17 -5.69 5.04 -8.23
C ILE A 17 -5.62 3.74 -9.04
N ASP A 18 -5.17 3.80 -10.29
CA ASP A 18 -5.10 2.64 -11.19
C ASP A 18 -3.81 1.82 -10.99
N ILE A 19 -2.87 2.31 -10.19
CA ILE A 19 -1.58 1.65 -9.95
C ILE A 19 -1.62 1.02 -8.56
N GLY A 20 -1.40 -0.29 -8.51
CA GLY A 20 -1.25 -1.06 -7.28
C GLY A 20 0.18 -1.58 -7.09
N TRP A 21 0.46 -2.07 -5.89
CA TRP A 21 1.67 -2.83 -5.64
C TRP A 21 1.50 -4.25 -6.17
N ASP A 22 2.51 -4.74 -6.88
CA ASP A 22 2.55 -6.03 -7.57
C ASP A 22 3.28 -7.13 -6.77
N GLY A 23 3.69 -6.83 -5.53
CA GLY A 23 4.48 -7.73 -4.69
C GLY A 23 5.99 -7.57 -4.84
N TYR A 24 6.48 -6.74 -5.77
CA TYR A 24 7.91 -6.51 -5.95
C TYR A 24 8.39 -5.27 -5.20
N TYR A 25 9.60 -5.35 -4.67
CA TYR A 25 10.32 -4.21 -4.10
C TYR A 25 11.73 -4.18 -4.69
N ARG A 26 12.10 -3.06 -5.32
CA ARG A 26 13.42 -2.86 -5.96
C ARG A 26 13.81 -3.98 -6.94
N GLY A 27 12.83 -4.50 -7.68
CA GLY A 27 13.04 -5.58 -8.68
C GLY A 27 13.18 -6.98 -8.08
N HIS A 28 12.94 -7.16 -6.79
CA HIS A 28 12.94 -8.44 -6.12
C HIS A 28 11.56 -8.75 -5.56
N LEU A 29 11.16 -10.03 -5.61
CA LEU A 29 9.92 -10.47 -4.99
C LEU A 29 10.01 -10.25 -3.48
N SER A 30 8.99 -9.62 -2.92
CA SER A 30 8.95 -9.34 -1.49
C SER A 30 8.68 -10.61 -0.69
N GLN A 31 9.07 -10.59 0.58
CA GLN A 31 8.89 -11.73 1.47
C GLN A 31 7.41 -12.01 1.73
N GLU A 32 7.04 -13.29 1.85
CA GLU A 32 5.74 -13.70 2.38
C GLU A 32 5.61 -13.22 3.84
N ASP A 33 4.86 -12.14 4.03
CA ASP A 33 4.64 -11.50 5.33
C ASP A 33 3.38 -10.61 5.26
N VAL A 34 3.04 -9.99 6.38
CA VAL A 34 2.00 -8.97 6.47
C VAL A 34 2.58 -7.59 6.17
N TYR A 35 1.93 -6.89 5.25
CA TYR A 35 2.21 -5.52 4.85
C TYR A 35 1.07 -4.61 5.26
N VAL A 36 1.36 -3.37 5.64
CA VAL A 36 0.34 -2.38 6.01
C VAL A 36 0.14 -1.42 4.86
N PHE A 37 -1.09 -1.28 4.36
CA PHE A 37 -1.42 -0.25 3.39
C PHE A 37 -2.14 0.91 4.04
N LYS A 38 -1.90 2.11 3.49
CA LYS A 38 -2.61 3.34 3.83
C LYS A 38 -3.03 4.03 2.54
N ALA A 39 -4.33 4.27 2.38
CA ALA A 39 -4.90 4.99 1.27
C ALA A 39 -5.80 6.11 1.78
N SER A 40 -5.75 7.27 1.13
CA SER A 40 -6.65 8.38 1.41
C SER A 40 -7.32 8.85 0.13
N ALA A 41 -8.55 9.33 0.26
CA ALA A 41 -9.32 9.88 -0.84
C ALA A 41 -10.08 11.13 -0.41
N VAL A 42 -10.30 12.04 -1.36
CA VAL A 42 -11.14 13.21 -1.18
C VAL A 42 -12.32 13.06 -2.13
N PHE A 43 -13.53 13.03 -1.57
CA PHE A 43 -14.76 12.98 -2.35
C PHE A 43 -15.09 14.36 -2.93
N VAL A 44 -15.98 14.37 -3.90
CA VAL A 44 -16.41 15.59 -4.63
C VAL A 44 -17.00 16.66 -3.70
N ASP A 45 -17.57 16.24 -2.57
CA ASP A 45 -18.12 17.10 -1.52
C ASP A 45 -17.08 17.58 -0.48
N GLY A 46 -15.80 17.29 -0.72
CA GLY A 46 -14.69 17.66 0.15
C GLY A 46 -14.47 16.72 1.34
N ARG A 47 -15.28 15.68 1.52
CA ARG A 47 -15.06 14.69 2.59
C ARG A 47 -13.76 13.93 2.33
N LYS A 48 -12.90 13.89 3.34
CA LYS A 48 -11.67 13.09 3.33
C LYS A 48 -11.93 11.77 4.02
N VAL A 49 -11.54 10.68 3.37
CA VAL A 49 -11.52 9.35 3.98
C VAL A 49 -10.13 8.79 3.96
N GLU A 50 -9.82 8.03 5.00
CA GLU A 50 -8.58 7.29 5.12
C GLU A 50 -8.93 5.83 5.39
N LYS A 51 -8.26 4.93 4.67
CA LYS A 51 -8.39 3.49 4.83
C LYS A 51 -7.01 2.92 5.11
N ILE A 52 -6.91 2.22 6.23
CA ILE A 52 -5.71 1.53 6.68
C ILE A 52 -6.09 0.07 6.86
N GLY A 53 -5.19 -0.83 6.47
CA GLY A 53 -5.37 -2.25 6.71
C GLY A 53 -4.10 -3.02 6.42
N ASP A 54 -4.19 -4.33 6.63
CA ASP A 54 -3.14 -5.30 6.38
C ASP A 54 -3.36 -6.06 5.07
N ILE A 55 -2.26 -6.47 4.44
CA ILE A 55 -2.18 -7.31 3.25
C ILE A 55 -1.26 -8.46 3.60
N LEU A 56 -1.79 -9.68 3.61
CA LEU A 56 -0.96 -10.87 3.67
C LEU A 56 -0.45 -11.20 2.27
N LEU A 57 0.86 -11.08 2.04
CA LEU A 57 1.47 -11.53 0.80
C LEU A 57 1.71 -13.04 0.90
N LEU A 58 1.05 -13.79 0.02
CA LEU A 58 1.20 -15.23 -0.12
C LEU A 58 1.87 -15.55 -1.46
N ARG A 59 2.53 -16.71 -1.52
CA ARG A 59 3.15 -17.26 -2.73
C ARG A 59 2.28 -18.31 -3.41
#